data_AF-G5J5E4-F1
#
_entry.id   AF-G5J5E4-F1
#
_cell.length_a   1.000
_cell.length_b   1.000
_cell.length_c   1.000
_cell.angle_alpha   90.00
_cell.angle_beta   90.00
_cell.angle_gamma   90.00
#
_symmetry.space_group_name_H-M   'P 1'
#
loop_
_entity.id
_entity.type
_entity.pdbx_description
1 polymer ?
#
loop_
_entity_poly.entity_id
_entity_poly.type
_entity_poly.pdbx_seq_one_letter_code
_entity_poly.pdbx_strand_id
1 'polypeptide(L)' 'MLEIEYLKDPNGKPTAVIIPIEVWKQIFPEEEISLDELSDRLEDYCLNQAMDEAKSTPLLDSKTALQYLEE' A
#
# COMPACT_ATOMS: atom_id res chain seq x y z
N MET A 1 11.93 -2.74 -9.93
CA MET A 1 11.42 -2.18 -8.67
C MET A 1 10.95 -0.78 -8.97
N LEU A 2 9.71 -0.45 -8.61
CA LEU A 2 9.22 0.93 -8.65
C LEU A 2 9.74 1.59 -7.37
N GLU A 3 10.76 2.43 -7.49
CA GLU A 3 11.37 3.10 -6.34
C GLU A 3 10.45 4.25 -5.89
N ILE A 4 9.96 4.15 -4.65
CA ILE A 4 9.22 5.24 -4.01
C ILE A 4 10.27 6.24 -3.50
N GLU A 5 10.18 7.49 -3.96
CA GLU A 5 11.10 8.55 -3.54
C GLU A 5 10.43 9.50 -2.55
N TYR A 6 11.26 10.15 -1.71
CA TYR A 6 10.78 11.14 -0.74
C TYR A 6 11.36 12.51 -1.05
N LEU A 7 10.49 13.49 -1.19
CA LEU A 7 10.89 14.90 -1.18
C LEU A 7 11.23 15.28 0.25
N LYS A 8 12.36 15.96 0.41
CA LYS A 8 12.88 16.39 1.71
C LYS A 8 12.98 17.90 1.77
N ASP A 9 12.75 18.46 2.94
CA ASP A 9 13.05 19.85 3.23
C ASP A 9 14.57 20.11 3.27
N PRO A 10 15.02 21.37 3.37
CA PRO A 10 16.44 21.70 3.48
C PRO A 10 17.15 21.09 4.71
N ASN A 11 16.41 20.65 5.73
CA ASN A 11 16.95 19.98 6.91
C ASN A 11 17.02 18.44 6.74
N GLY A 12 16.62 17.93 5.57
CA GLY A 12 16.58 16.50 5.25
C GLY A 12 15.34 15.76 5.77
N LYS A 13 14.35 16.47 6.30
CA LYS A 13 13.09 15.87 6.78
C LYS A 13 12.15 15.61 5.61
N PRO A 14 11.60 14.39 5.44
CA PRO A 14 10.61 14.11 4.40
C PRO A 14 9.36 15.01 4.54
N THR A 15 8.92 15.60 3.43
CA THR A 15 7.74 16.47 3.34
C THR A 15 6.66 15.92 2.41
N ALA A 16 7.05 15.13 1.41
CA ALA A 16 6.12 14.47 0.49
C ALA A 16 6.73 13.17 -0.06
N VAL A 17 5.89 12.34 -0.65
CA VAL A 17 6.29 11.11 -1.35
C VAL A 17 6.03 11.27 -2.84
N ILE A 18 6.92 10.74 -3.67
CA ILE A 18 6.77 10.69 -5.12
C ILE A 18 6.35 9.26 -5.47
N ILE A 19 5.18 9.15 -6.09
CA ILE A 19 4.65 7.88 -6.59
C ILE A 19 4.78 7.90 -8.12
N PRO A 20 5.43 6.90 -8.74
CA PRO A 20 5.48 6.78 -10.19
C PRO A 20 4.07 6.80 -10.81
N ILE A 21 3.89 7.48 -11.94
CA ILE A 21 2.57 7.73 -12.52
C ILE A 21 1.85 6.44 -12.94
N GLU A 22 2.60 5.39 -13.27
CA GLU A 22 2.08 4.07 -13.60
C GLU A 22 1.44 3.37 -12.40
N VAL A 23 1.99 3.59 -11.20
CA VAL A 23 1.42 3.10 -9.94
C VAL A 23 0.23 3.97 -9.55
N TRP A 24 0.41 5.29 -9.62
CA TRP A 24 -0.67 6.24 -9.30
C TRP A 24 -1.93 5.95 -10.12
N LYS A 25 -1.82 5.70 -11.43
CA LYS A 25 -2.94 5.38 -12.31
C LYS A 25 -3.63 4.04 -12.03
N GLN A 26 -2.93 3.09 -11.40
CA GLN A 26 -3.54 1.81 -10.99
C GLN A 26 -4.46 1.99 -9.78
N ILE A 27 -4.11 2.93 -8.90
CA ILE A 27 -4.90 3.25 -7.70
C ILE A 27 -5.98 4.30 -8.04
N PHE A 28 -5.64 5.28 -8.87
CA PHE A 28 -6.43 6.47 -9.18
C PHE A 28 -6.54 6.71 -10.69
N PRO A 29 -7.64 6.27 -11.33
CA PRO A 29 -7.86 6.42 -12.76
C PRO A 29 -8.30 7.84 -13.18
N GLU A 30 -8.67 8.71 -12.23
CA GLU A 30 -9.13 10.08 -12.47
C GLU A 30 -8.31 11.11 -11.67
N GLU A 31 -8.17 12.34 -12.19
CA GLU A 31 -7.27 13.37 -11.66
C GLU A 31 -7.81 14.14 -10.44
N GLU A 32 -9.12 14.15 -10.22
CA GLU A 32 -9.73 14.83 -9.05
C GLU A 32 -10.58 13.86 -8.23
N ILE A 33 -10.10 13.53 -7.02
CA ILE A 33 -10.81 12.73 -6.03
C ILE A 33 -10.72 13.41 -4.66
N SER A 34 -11.70 13.16 -3.79
CA SER A 34 -11.66 13.65 -2.40
C SER A 34 -10.60 12.90 -1.58
N LEU A 35 -10.21 13.46 -0.43
CA LEU A 35 -9.27 12.79 0.48
C LEU A 35 -9.84 11.50 1.08
N ASP A 36 -11.15 11.43 1.30
CA ASP A 36 -11.79 10.21 1.81
C ASP A 36 -11.74 9.11 0.74
N GLU A 37 -12.10 9.43 -0.50
CA GLU A 37 -11.99 8.51 -1.65
C GLU A 37 -10.54 8.09 -1.91
N LEU A 38 -9.58 9.00 -1.68
CA LEU A 38 -8.15 8.70 -1.75
C LEU A 38 -7.77 7.61 -0.74
N SER A 39 -8.24 7.73 0.51
CA SER A 39 -7.95 6.78 1.58
C SER A 39 -8.53 5.41 1.26
N ASP A 40 -9.80 5.34 0.87
CA ASP A 40 -10.51 4.09 0.61
C ASP A 40 -9.86 3.31 -0.54
N ARG A 41 -9.54 3.98 -1.66
CA ARG A 41 -8.88 3.34 -2.80
C ARG A 41 -7.46 2.88 -2.50
N LEU A 42 -6.74 3.63 -1.67
CA LEU A 42 -5.41 3.22 -1.23
C LEU A 42 -5.49 1.95 -0.37
N GLU A 43 -6.46 1.89 0.55
CA GLU A 43 -6.73 0.70 1.37
C GLU A 43 -7.06 -0.50 0.48
N ASP A 44 -8.00 -0.34 -0.45
CA ASP A 44 -8.39 -1.39 -1.41
C ASP A 44 -7.20 -1.88 -2.23
N TYR A 45 -6.38 -0.98 -2.77
CA TYR A 45 -5.19 -1.37 -3.53
C TYR A 45 -4.22 -2.18 -2.67
N CYS A 46 -3.91 -1.70 -1.46
CA CYS A 46 -2.98 -2.37 -0.56
C CYS A 46 -3.51 -3.75 -0.14
N LEU A 47 -4.79 -3.85 0.19
CA LEU A 47 -5.43 -5.10 0.58
C LEU A 47 -5.43 -6.11 -0.57
N ASN A 48 -5.79 -5.67 -1.78
CA ASN A 48 -5.77 -6.54 -2.96
C ASN A 48 -4.36 -7.05 -3.26
N GLN A 49 -3.34 -6.19 -3.17
CA GLN A 49 -1.95 -6.60 -3.35
C GLN A 49 -1.53 -7.61 -2.27
N ALA A 50 -1.85 -7.36 -1.01
CA ALA A 50 -1.54 -8.28 0.09
C ALA A 50 -2.24 -9.64 -0.11
N MET A 51 -3.48 -9.64 -0.59
CA MET A 51 -4.21 -10.86 -0.93
C MET A 51 -3.58 -11.61 -2.10
N ASP A 52 -3.13 -10.92 -3.15
CA ASP A 52 -2.44 -11.53 -4.29
C ASP A 52 -1.11 -12.16 -3.88
N GLU A 53 -0.34 -11.49 -3.03
CA GLU A 53 0.90 -12.02 -2.46
C GLU A 53 0.62 -13.26 -1.58
N ALA A 54 -0.44 -13.20 -0.77
CA ALA A 54 -0.87 -14.29 0.09
C ALA A 54 -1.34 -15.55 -0.67
N LYS A 55 -1.73 -15.44 -1.95
CA LYS A 55 -2.05 -16.64 -2.77
C LYS A 55 -0.87 -17.62 -2.87
N SER A 56 0.35 -17.12 -2.72
CA SER A 56 1.57 -17.94 -2.76
C SER A 56 1.90 -18.59 -1.42
N THR A 57 1.20 -18.24 -0.35
CA THR A 57 1.47 -18.74 1.00
C THR A 57 0.54 -19.90 1.38
N PRO A 58 1.02 -20.88 2.16
CA PRO A 58 0.17 -21.97 2.64
C PRO A 58 -0.83 -21.46 3.68
N LEU A 59 -2.06 -21.96 3.61
CA LEU A 59 -3.06 -21.70 4.65
C LEU A 59 -2.63 -22.35 5.97
N LEU A 60 -2.63 -21.55 7.03
CA LEU A 60 -2.38 -22.02 8.39
C LEU A 60 -3.65 -22.64 8.97
N ASP A 61 -3.48 -23.68 9.78
CA ASP A 61 -4.57 -24.16 10.63
C ASP A 61 -4.88 -23.14 11.73
N SER A 62 -6.08 -23.21 12.29
CA SER A 62 -6.57 -22.24 13.28
C SER A 62 -5.65 -22.08 14.48
N LYS A 63 -4.94 -23.13 14.94
CA LYS A 63 -4.07 -23.04 16.11
C LYS A 63 -2.79 -22.30 15.75
N THR A 64 -2.17 -22.66 14.63
CA THR A 64 -0.96 -22.00 14.13
C THR A 64 -1.21 -20.52 13.79
N ALA A 65 -2.38 -20.21 13.22
CA ALA A 65 -2.77 -18.84 12.93
C ALA A 65 -2.93 -17.98 14.20
N LEU A 66 -3.57 -18.51 15.25
CA LEU A 66 -3.71 -17.80 16.52
C LEU A 66 -2.35 -17.53 17.17
N GLN A 67 -1.44 -18.51 17.15
CA GLN A 67 -0.10 -18.35 17.69
C GLN A 67 0.69 -17.26 16.95
N TYR A 68 0.55 -17.16 15.63
CA TYR A 68 1.19 -16.12 14.81
C TYR A 68 0.68 -14.70 15.13
N LEU A 69 -0.59 -14.54 15.53
CA LEU A 69 -1.18 -13.23 15.85
C LEU A 69 -0.82 -12.72 17.26
N GLU A 70 -0.34 -13.61 18.13
CA GLU A 70 0.06 -13.27 19.50
C GLU A 70 1.53 -12.81 19.61
N GLU A 71 2.33 -12.97 18.55
CA GLU A 71 3.74 -12.53 18.41
C GLU A 71 3.87 -11.14 17.78
#